data_AF-A0A1W9SY89-F1
#
_entry.id   AF-A0A1W9SY89-F1
#
_cell.length_a   1.000
_cell.length_b   1.000
_cell.length_c   1.000
_cell.angle_alpha   90.00
_cell.angle_beta   90.00
_cell.angle_gamma   90.00
#
_symmetry.space_group_name_H-M   'P 1'
#
loop_
_entity.id
_entity.type
_entity.pdbx_description
1 polymer ?
#
loop_
_entity_poly.entity_id
_entity_poly.type
_entity_poly.pdbx_seq_one_letter_code
_entity_poly.pdbx_strand_id
1 'polypeptide(L)'
;MISRDTIKALSLKSLTRAESYDFYIEVNSEFNDSAGIEEAISWWQDNPEKLNRLWWVLNYYSEKLDPERTLRAIVEKTLDFIHKSLPK
;
A
#
# COMPACT_ATOMS: atom_id res chain seq x y z
N MET A 1 6.04 4.59 -8.31
CA MET A 1 6.15 3.12 -8.42
C MET A 1 7.18 2.65 -7.41
N ILE A 2 6.96 1.54 -6.70
CA ILE A 2 7.92 1.03 -5.70
C ILE A 2 9.25 0.69 -6.38
N SER A 3 10.38 1.08 -5.77
CA SER A 3 11.71 0.80 -6.33
C SER A 3 12.03 -0.70 -6.33
N ARG A 4 12.83 -1.16 -7.30
CA ARG A 4 13.24 -2.58 -7.38
C ARG A 4 14.02 -3.02 -6.14
N ASP A 5 14.80 -2.13 -5.55
CA ASP A 5 15.59 -2.42 -4.35
C ASP A 5 14.67 -2.59 -3.14
N THR A 6 13.66 -1.72 -2.98
CA THR A 6 12.64 -1.84 -1.93
C THR A 6 11.82 -3.12 -2.07
N ILE A 7 11.42 -3.50 -3.29
CA ILE A 7 10.71 -4.77 -3.55
C ILE A 7 11.55 -5.96 -3.08
N LYS A 8 12.85 -5.98 -3.42
CA LYS A 8 13.75 -7.07 -3.03
C LYS A 8 14.02 -7.09 -1.53
N ALA A 9 14.36 -5.96 -0.94
CA ALA A 9 14.72 -5.85 0.47
C ALA A 9 13.53 -6.24 1.38
N LEU A 10 12.32 -5.83 1.02
CA LEU A 10 11.11 -6.14 1.79
C LEU A 10 10.42 -7.44 1.33
N SER A 11 11.00 -8.17 0.36
CA SER A 11 10.41 -9.39 -0.20
C SER A 11 8.95 -9.22 -0.65
N LEU A 12 8.64 -8.06 -1.25
CA LEU A 12 7.27 -7.72 -1.65
C LEU A 12 6.80 -8.61 -2.80
N LYS A 13 5.64 -9.24 -2.63
CA LYS A 13 5.02 -10.08 -3.65
C LYS A 13 4.19 -9.25 -4.62
N SER A 14 4.21 -9.63 -5.90
CA SER A 14 3.22 -9.16 -6.86
C SER A 14 1.88 -9.81 -6.57
N LEU A 15 0.80 -9.03 -6.62
CA LEU A 15 -0.55 -9.52 -6.40
C LEU A 15 -1.39 -9.30 -7.64
N THR A 16 -2.23 -10.29 -7.95
CA THR A 16 -3.25 -10.16 -8.99
C THR A 16 -4.43 -9.33 -8.47
N ARG A 17 -5.27 -8.88 -9.40
CA ARG A 17 -6.51 -8.17 -9.08
C ARG A 17 -7.46 -9.01 -8.22
N ALA A 18 -7.50 -10.33 -8.45
CA ALA A 18 -8.34 -11.25 -7.69
C ALA A 18 -7.86 -11.38 -6.24
N GLU A 19 -6.55 -11.56 -6.02
CA GLU A 19 -5.96 -11.64 -4.68
C GLU A 19 -6.08 -10.33 -3.89
N SER A 20 -6.24 -9.21 -4.60
CA SER A 20 -6.43 -7.88 -4.02
C SER A 20 -7.90 -7.55 -3.74
N TYR A 21 -8.86 -8.34 -4.24
CA TYR A 21 -10.29 -8.01 -4.14
C TYR A 21 -10.81 -8.09 -2.71
N ASP A 22 -10.47 -9.14 -1.97
CA ASP A 22 -10.92 -9.28 -0.57
C ASP A 22 -10.40 -8.12 0.30
N PHE A 23 -9.14 -7.73 0.09
CA PHE A 23 -8.55 -6.60 0.81
C PHE A 23 -9.12 -5.25 0.36
N TYR A 24 -9.51 -5.13 -0.91
CA TYR A 24 -10.26 -3.97 -1.39
C TYR A 24 -11.60 -3.85 -0.66
N ILE A 25 -12.35 -4.94 -0.47
CA ILE A 25 -13.62 -4.93 0.26
C ILE A 25 -13.40 -4.55 1.73
N GLU A 26 -12.37 -5.10 2.38
CA GLU A 26 -11.99 -4.74 3.76
C GLU A 26 -11.69 -3.23 3.87
N VAL A 27 -10.77 -2.71 3.06
CA VAL A 27 -10.39 -1.28 3.07
C VAL A 27 -11.59 -0.38 2.78
N ASN A 28 -12.42 -0.72 1.79
CA ASN A 28 -13.60 0.07 1.42
C ASN A 28 -14.75 -0.04 2.44
N SER A 29 -14.71 -1.04 3.34
CA SER A 29 -15.66 -1.21 4.44
C SER A 29 -15.19 -0.50 5.71
N GLU A 30 -13.88 -0.52 5.98
CA GLU A 30 -13.29 0.05 7.19
C GLU A 30 -13.06 1.57 7.08
N PHE A 31 -12.72 2.05 5.88
CA PHE A 31 -12.40 3.46 5.66
C PHE A 31 -13.43 4.11 4.74
N ASN A 32 -14.10 5.15 5.25
CA ASN A 32 -15.14 5.88 4.53
C ASN A 32 -14.57 6.89 3.51
N ASP A 33 -13.31 7.28 3.66
CA ASP A 33 -12.64 8.28 2.83
C ASP A 33 -11.12 8.05 2.71
N SER A 34 -10.48 8.79 1.81
CA SER A 34 -9.04 8.71 1.60
C SER A 34 -8.24 9.12 2.84
N ALA A 35 -8.77 10.01 3.68
CA ALA A 35 -8.10 10.45 4.91
C ALA A 35 -7.95 9.29 5.92
N GLY A 36 -9.00 8.48 6.09
CA GLY A 36 -8.92 7.28 6.92
C GLY A 36 -7.89 6.27 6.42
N ILE A 37 -7.76 6.12 5.09
CA ILE A 37 -6.74 5.25 4.49
C ILE A 37 -5.33 5.81 4.74
N GLU A 38 -5.15 7.13 4.62
CA GLU A 38 -3.87 7.80 4.91
C GLU A 38 -3.45 7.62 6.39
N GLU A 39 -4.40 7.76 7.31
CA GLU A 39 -4.15 7.49 8.72
C GLU A 39 -3.77 6.02 8.93
N ALA A 40 -4.50 5.08 8.33
CA ALA A 40 -4.20 3.66 8.40
C ALA A 40 -2.80 3.31 7.87
N ILE A 41 -2.34 3.96 6.79
CA ILE A 41 -0.97 3.80 6.27
C ILE A 41 0.06 4.16 7.35
N SER A 42 -0.21 5.21 8.13
CA SER A 42 0.69 5.64 9.22
C SER A 42 0.74 4.62 10.37
N TRP A 43 -0.31 3.83 10.55
CA TRP A 43 -0.38 2.80 11.58
C TRP A 43 0.25 1.48 11.13
N TRP A 44 0.43 1.26 9.82
CA TRP A 44 0.99 0.03 9.24
C TRP A 44 2.47 0.17 8.84
N GLN A 45 3.18 1.16 9.39
CA GLN A 45 4.60 1.42 9.07
C GLN A 45 5.54 0.25 9.45
N ASP A 46 5.10 -0.65 10.31
CA ASP A 46 5.80 -1.88 10.71
C ASP A 46 5.37 -3.11 9.89
N ASN A 47 4.39 -2.97 9.00
CA ASN A 47 3.81 -4.06 8.22
C ASN A 47 3.94 -3.83 6.70
N PRO A 48 5.13 -4.08 6.12
CA PRO A 48 5.38 -3.88 4.69
C PRO A 48 4.53 -4.77 3.79
N GLU A 49 4.11 -5.96 4.27
CA GLU A 49 3.21 -6.83 3.52
C GLU A 49 1.82 -6.20 3.37
N LYS A 50 1.26 -5.68 4.47
CA LYS A 50 -0.05 -4.99 4.46
C LYS A 50 -0.02 -3.74 3.59
N LEU A 51 1.06 -2.95 3.67
CA LEU A 51 1.27 -1.79 2.79
C LEU A 51 1.39 -2.20 1.31
N ASN A 52 2.06 -3.30 1.00
CA ASN A 52 2.14 -3.80 -0.38
C ASN A 52 0.78 -4.27 -0.90
N ARG A 53 -0.04 -4.95 -0.07
CA ARG A 53 -1.42 -5.30 -0.45
C ARG A 53 -2.24 -4.04 -0.75
N LEU A 54 -2.12 -3.01 0.10
CA LEU A 54 -2.78 -1.73 -0.14
C LEU A 54 -2.30 -1.09 -1.46
N TRP A 55 -1.00 -1.08 -1.73
CA TRP A 55 -0.45 -0.53 -2.97
C TRP A 55 -1.08 -1.17 -4.22
N TRP A 56 -1.24 -2.51 -4.22
CA TRP A 56 -1.90 -3.22 -5.31
C TRP A 56 -3.39 -2.92 -5.42
N VAL A 57 -4.10 -2.83 -4.29
CA VAL A 57 -5.51 -2.39 -4.26
C VAL A 57 -5.66 -1.01 -4.88
N LEU A 58 -4.84 -0.04 -4.44
CA LEU A 58 -4.86 1.32 -4.97
C LEU A 58 -4.48 1.35 -6.46
N ASN A 59 -3.66 0.41 -6.94
CA ASN A 59 -3.31 0.34 -8.35
C ASN A 59 -4.42 -0.26 -9.23
N TYR A 60 -5.18 -1.26 -8.75
CA TYR A 60 -6.28 -1.88 -9.51
C TYR A 60 -7.63 -1.15 -9.36
N TYR A 61 -7.85 -0.46 -8.25
CA TYR A 61 -9.12 0.18 -7.88
C TYR A 61 -8.95 1.69 -7.64
N SER A 62 -7.93 2.31 -8.25
CA SER A 62 -7.60 3.74 -8.07
C SER A 62 -8.81 4.65 -8.29
N GLU A 63 -9.66 4.34 -9.28
CA GLU A 63 -10.83 5.17 -9.61
C GLU A 63 -11.82 5.33 -8.45
N LYS A 64 -11.85 4.37 -7.52
CA LYS A 64 -12.76 4.39 -6.37
C LYS A 64 -12.10 4.90 -5.09
N LEU A 65 -10.84 4.54 -4.86
CA LEU A 65 -10.17 4.79 -3.58
C LEU A 65 -9.13 5.92 -3.62
N ASP A 66 -8.49 6.12 -4.77
CA ASP A 66 -7.35 7.03 -4.91
C ASP A 66 -7.30 7.62 -6.34
N PRO A 67 -8.33 8.38 -6.76
CA PRO A 67 -8.41 8.91 -8.11
C PRO A 67 -7.23 9.84 -8.43
N GLU A 68 -6.78 10.60 -7.42
CA GLU A 68 -5.64 11.52 -7.50
C GLU A 68 -4.28 10.82 -7.37
N ARG A 69 -4.26 9.51 -7.07
CA ARG A 69 -3.05 8.70 -6.88
C ARG A 69 -2.15 9.16 -5.72
N THR A 70 -2.71 9.93 -4.80
CA THR A 70 -2.02 10.49 -3.63
C THR A 70 -1.70 9.38 -2.63
N LEU A 71 -2.67 8.53 -2.30
CA LEU A 71 -2.49 7.45 -1.33
C LEU A 71 -1.43 6.46 -1.81
N ARG A 72 -1.42 6.14 -3.10
CA ARG A 72 -0.41 5.27 -3.70
C ARG A 72 0.99 5.85 -3.51
N ALA A 73 1.15 7.16 -3.71
CA ALA A 73 2.43 7.83 -3.52
C ALA A 73 2.87 7.82 -2.04
N ILE A 74 1.93 7.92 -1.10
CA ILE A 74 2.21 7.82 0.34
C ILE A 74 2.69 6.40 0.67
N VAL A 75 1.98 5.36 0.23
CA VAL A 75 2.39 3.97 0.44
C VAL A 75 3.80 3.70 -0.10
N GLU A 76 4.11 4.20 -1.30
CA GLU A 76 5.45 4.06 -1.89
C GLU A 76 6.54 4.71 -1.02
N LYS A 77 6.31 5.94 -0.54
CA LYS A 77 7.24 6.63 0.35
C LYS A 77 7.42 5.88 1.67
N THR A 78 6.34 5.34 2.23
CA THR A 78 6.40 4.56 3.46
C THR A 78 7.21 3.29 3.28
N LEU A 79 6.97 2.53 2.20
CA LEU A 79 7.77 1.33 1.90
C LEU A 79 9.25 1.64 1.69
N ASP A 80 9.57 2.72 0.97
CA ASP A 80 10.96 3.17 0.81
C ASP A 80 11.60 3.60 2.14
N PHE A 81 10.83 4.23 3.04
CA PHE A 81 11.29 4.60 4.38
C PHE A 81 11.60 3.37 5.24
N ILE A 82 10.73 2.35 5.20
CA ILE A 82 10.94 1.07 5.90
C ILE A 82 12.23 0.42 5.40
N HIS A 83 12.39 0.30 4.08
CA HIS A 83 13.60 -0.27 3.48
C HIS A 83 14.87 0.48 3.93
N LYS A 84 14.86 1.82 3.92
CA LYS A 84 16.01 2.63 4.38
C LYS A 84 16.31 2.48 5.87
N SER A 85 15.34 2.06 6.66
CA SER A 85 15.47 1.87 8.11
C SER A 85 15.92 0.46 8.50
N LEU A 86 16.01 -0.48 7.55
CA LEU A 86 16.53 -1.82 7.82
C LEU A 86 18.04 -1.76 8.15
N PRO A 87 18.51 -2.56 9.13
CA PRO A 87 19.94 -2.70 9.38
C PRO A 87 20.63 -3.28 8.14
N LYS A 88 21.78 -2.68 7.77
CA LYS A 88 22.58 -3.06 6.59
C LYS A 88 23.31 -4.40 6.78
#